data_AF-A0A9D2Z4W9-F1
#
_entry.id   AF-A0A9D2Z4W9-F1
#
_cell.length_a   1.000
_cell.length_b   1.000
_cell.length_c   1.000
_cell.angle_alpha   90.00
_cell.angle_beta   90.00
_cell.angle_gamma   90.00
#
_symmetry.space_group_name_H-M   'P 1'
#
loop_
_entity.id
_entity.type
_entity.pdbx_description
1 polymer ?
#
loop_
_entity_poly.entity_id
_entity_poly.type
_entity_poly.pdbx_seq_one_letter_code
_entity_poly.pdbx_strand_id
1 'polypeptide(L)'
;MRQLLSISMDGPNVNLKLADLLQTEHSELFGAHLVNGSCGLHTLHNALKAGFTMWQMDKLLRALHYLFHNVPARREDFTALTGSTSFPLPFCGHRWIENVPVAERAIQVWPLIMLYVDAVKKKKKLPNPSTASFDTIEEAHADPLMIAKLQFFLAISRTFSIFLTNYQTDEPVLPFFGKDLNELLKVIVTIGLSSHGCVVLHNSVKSIQCAVLHKLGNSLEIKHGC
;
A
#
# COMPACT_ATOMS: atom_id res chain seq x y z
N MET A 1 11.01 19.47 -30.83
CA MET A 1 9.97 18.94 -29.92
C MET A 1 9.26 20.13 -29.29
N ARG A 2 7.93 20.23 -29.43
CA ARG A 2 7.13 21.17 -28.64
C ARG A 2 7.22 20.76 -27.17
N GLN A 3 7.31 21.73 -26.26
CA GLN A 3 7.39 21.50 -24.81
C GLN A 3 6.16 20.68 -24.38
N LEU A 4 6.39 19.51 -23.80
CA LEU A 4 5.33 18.64 -23.29
C LEU A 4 5.06 19.05 -21.84
N LEU A 5 3.87 19.57 -21.58
CA LEU A 5 3.46 20.01 -20.24
C LEU A 5 2.63 18.90 -19.59
N SER A 6 3.11 18.34 -18.48
CA SER A 6 2.37 17.37 -17.68
C SER A 6 1.53 18.10 -16.62
N ILE A 7 0.22 17.86 -16.61
CA ILE A 7 -0.71 18.46 -15.65
C ILE A 7 -1.40 17.30 -14.90
N SER A 8 -0.72 16.72 -13.90
CA SER A 8 -1.24 15.54 -13.19
C SER A 8 -0.83 15.46 -11.72
N MET A 9 -0.94 16.57 -10.98
CA MET A 9 -0.42 16.64 -9.60
C MET A 9 -1.51 16.54 -8.52
N ASP A 10 -2.78 16.70 -8.87
CA ASP A 10 -3.86 16.74 -7.89
C ASP A 10 -4.72 15.45 -7.90
N GLY A 11 -5.75 15.41 -7.06
CA GLY A 11 -6.65 14.27 -6.96
C GLY A 11 -7.32 13.93 -8.31
N PRO A 12 -7.74 12.67 -8.54
CA PRO A 12 -8.28 12.22 -9.83
C PRO A 12 -9.39 13.11 -10.38
N ASN A 13 -10.32 13.54 -9.53
CA ASN A 13 -11.45 14.39 -9.94
C ASN A 13 -11.02 15.79 -10.37
N VAL A 14 -9.99 16.34 -9.73
CA VAL A 14 -9.45 17.67 -10.03
C VAL A 14 -8.72 17.64 -11.37
N ASN A 15 -7.85 16.64 -11.57
CA ASN A 15 -7.11 16.50 -12.83
C ASN A 15 -8.04 16.28 -14.03
N LEU A 16 -9.06 15.42 -13.88
CA LEU A 16 -10.04 15.19 -14.94
C LEU A 16 -10.81 16.47 -15.27
N LYS A 17 -11.29 17.20 -14.26
CA LYS A 17 -12.03 18.45 -14.50
C LYS A 17 -11.16 19.52 -15.15
N LEU A 18 -9.92 19.68 -14.69
CA LEU A 18 -8.98 20.64 -15.28
C LEU A 18 -8.69 20.30 -16.73
N ALA A 19 -8.47 19.02 -17.02
CA ALA A 19 -8.22 18.57 -18.37
C ALA A 19 -9.42 18.72 -19.30
N ASP A 20 -10.64 18.49 -18.84
CA ASP A 20 -11.85 18.76 -19.65
C ASP A 20 -11.95 20.23 -20.04
N LEU A 21 -11.67 21.14 -19.08
CA LEU A 21 -11.68 22.58 -19.32
C LEU A 21 -10.57 22.98 -20.31
N LEU A 22 -9.34 22.51 -20.08
CA LEU A 22 -8.20 22.79 -20.96
C LEU A 22 -8.39 22.19 -22.35
N GLN A 23 -8.96 20.99 -22.46
CA GLN A 23 -9.24 20.34 -23.74
C GLN A 23 -10.24 21.16 -24.54
N THR A 24 -11.27 21.69 -23.90
CA THR A 24 -12.28 22.53 -24.54
C THR A 24 -11.62 23.79 -25.14
N GLU A 25 -10.90 24.57 -24.33
CA GLU A 25 -10.24 25.79 -24.79
C GLU A 25 -9.16 25.52 -25.85
N HIS A 26 -8.34 24.48 -25.67
CA HIS A 26 -7.24 24.18 -26.59
C HIS A 26 -7.75 23.65 -27.95
N SER A 27 -8.88 22.93 -27.96
CA SER A 27 -9.54 22.51 -29.21
C SER A 27 -10.05 23.71 -30.00
N GLU A 28 -10.68 24.66 -29.30
CA GLU A 28 -11.24 25.88 -29.90
C GLU A 28 -10.15 26.78 -30.49
N LEU A 29 -9.01 26.90 -29.81
CA LEU A 29 -7.93 27.80 -30.22
C LEU A 29 -6.97 27.18 -31.25
N PHE A 30 -6.69 25.88 -31.17
CA PHE A 30 -5.58 25.27 -31.91
C PHE A 30 -5.95 23.99 -32.66
N GLY A 31 -7.20 23.50 -32.55
CA GLY A 31 -7.64 22.27 -33.21
C GLY A 31 -6.86 21.02 -32.78
N ALA A 32 -6.29 21.02 -31.58
CA ALA A 32 -5.37 19.99 -31.11
C ALA A 32 -5.85 19.33 -29.81
N HIS A 33 -5.60 18.02 -29.69
CA HIS A 33 -5.99 17.21 -28.54
C HIS A 33 -4.88 17.15 -27.49
N LEU A 34 -5.24 17.34 -26.22
CA LEU A 34 -4.38 17.14 -25.08
C LEU A 34 -4.30 15.66 -24.75
N VAL A 35 -3.14 15.21 -24.31
CA VAL A 35 -2.99 13.90 -23.69
C VAL A 35 -3.28 14.07 -22.20
N ASN A 36 -4.42 13.54 -21.76
CA ASN A 36 -4.87 13.63 -20.37
C ASN A 36 -4.77 12.27 -19.66
N GLY A 37 -4.48 12.28 -18.36
CA GLY A 37 -4.52 11.11 -17.51
C GLY A 37 -4.87 11.45 -16.06
N SER A 38 -5.57 10.55 -15.38
CA SER A 38 -5.65 10.61 -13.92
C SER A 38 -4.27 10.31 -13.30
N CYS A 39 -4.06 10.68 -12.03
CA CYS A 39 -2.80 10.40 -11.35
C CYS A 39 -2.58 8.87 -11.26
N GLY A 40 -1.67 8.34 -12.09
CA GLY A 40 -1.38 6.90 -12.15
C GLY A 40 -0.95 6.31 -10.81
N LEU A 41 -0.31 7.11 -9.94
CA LEU A 41 0.09 6.69 -8.60
C LEU A 41 -1.13 6.35 -7.70
N HIS A 42 -2.23 7.12 -7.79
CA HIS A 42 -3.45 6.82 -7.05
C HIS A 42 -4.04 5.46 -7.45
N THR A 43 -3.91 5.08 -8.73
CA THR A 43 -4.32 3.75 -9.21
C THR A 43 -3.49 2.66 -8.55
N LEU A 44 -2.17 2.82 -8.45
CA LEU A 44 -1.29 1.84 -7.82
C LEU A 44 -1.55 1.71 -6.31
N HIS A 45 -1.73 2.83 -5.60
CA HIS A 45 -2.08 2.80 -4.17
C HIS A 45 -3.39 2.04 -3.92
N ASN A 46 -4.40 2.27 -4.76
CA ASN A 46 -5.70 1.59 -4.64
C ASN A 46 -5.63 0.12 -5.04
N ALA A 47 -4.81 -0.24 -6.03
CA ALA A 47 -4.61 -1.63 -6.40
C ALA A 47 -3.91 -2.42 -5.30
N LEU A 48 -2.88 -1.82 -4.67
CA LEU A 48 -2.20 -2.41 -3.53
C LEU A 48 -3.20 -2.61 -2.36
N LYS A 49 -3.97 -1.56 -2.02
CA LYS A 49 -5.05 -1.64 -1.02
C LYS A 49 -6.00 -2.81 -1.32
N ALA A 50 -6.51 -2.89 -2.54
CA ALA A 50 -7.46 -3.94 -2.94
C ALA A 50 -6.88 -5.34 -2.72
N GLY A 51 -5.63 -5.57 -3.13
CA GLY A 51 -4.96 -6.87 -3.00
C GLY A 51 -4.76 -7.38 -1.58
N PHE A 52 -4.68 -6.46 -0.61
CA PHE A 52 -4.39 -6.77 0.79
C PHE A 52 -5.58 -6.57 1.74
N THR A 53 -6.68 -6.00 1.26
CA THR A 53 -7.91 -5.83 2.06
C THR A 53 -8.46 -7.18 2.53
N MET A 54 -8.37 -8.23 1.72
CA MET A 54 -8.80 -9.58 2.12
C MET A 54 -8.02 -10.15 3.31
N TRP A 55 -6.80 -9.68 3.56
CA TRP A 55 -6.01 -10.08 4.72
C TRP A 55 -6.12 -9.11 5.89
N GLN A 56 -6.91 -8.03 5.74
CA GLN A 56 -7.11 -7.01 6.78
C GLN A 56 -5.78 -6.39 7.26
N MET A 57 -4.80 -6.24 6.37
CA MET A 57 -3.45 -5.74 6.72
C MET A 57 -3.49 -4.33 7.30
N ASP A 58 -4.38 -3.47 6.83
CA ASP A 58 -4.58 -2.14 7.39
C ASP A 58 -5.10 -2.18 8.83
N LYS A 59 -6.04 -3.08 9.12
CA LYS A 59 -6.55 -3.25 10.49
C LYS A 59 -5.45 -3.70 11.42
N LEU A 60 -4.66 -4.70 11.03
CA LEU A 60 -3.54 -5.19 11.82
C LEU A 60 -2.47 -4.11 12.07
N LEU A 61 -1.98 -3.47 11.01
CA LEU A 61 -0.91 -2.47 11.12
C LEU A 61 -1.35 -1.25 11.95
N ARG A 62 -2.62 -0.84 11.84
CA ARG A 62 -3.19 0.20 12.72
C ARG A 62 -3.32 -0.29 14.17
N ALA A 63 -3.82 -1.50 14.38
CA ALA A 63 -4.00 -2.07 15.72
C ALA A 63 -2.67 -2.15 16.47
N LEU A 64 -1.59 -2.57 15.80
CA LEU A 64 -0.24 -2.59 16.36
C LEU A 64 0.17 -1.22 16.91
N HIS A 65 -0.07 -0.14 16.15
CA HIS A 65 0.24 1.21 16.61
C HIS A 65 -0.67 1.65 17.77
N TYR A 66 -1.98 1.52 17.61
CA TYR A 66 -2.96 2.01 18.59
C TYR A 66 -2.92 1.24 19.92
N LEU A 67 -2.40 0.01 19.94
CA LEU A 67 -2.17 -0.71 21.18
C LEU A 67 -1.19 0.05 22.11
N PHE A 68 -0.25 0.82 21.59
CA PHE A 68 0.72 1.57 22.42
C PHE A 68 0.59 3.09 22.32
N HIS A 69 -0.17 3.58 21.35
CA HIS A 69 -0.36 5.01 21.13
C HIS A 69 -1.08 5.67 22.32
N ASN A 70 -0.47 6.72 22.88
CA ASN A 70 -0.99 7.47 24.02
C ASN A 70 -1.34 6.62 25.26
N VAL A 71 -0.71 5.46 25.45
CA VAL A 71 -0.90 4.63 26.65
C VAL A 71 0.45 4.33 27.32
N PRO A 72 0.97 5.26 28.16
CA PRO A 72 2.28 5.13 28.79
C PRO A 72 2.46 3.84 29.62
N ALA A 73 1.45 3.47 30.42
CA ALA A 73 1.52 2.27 31.26
C ALA A 73 1.75 0.99 30.43
N ARG A 74 1.05 0.83 29.30
CA ARG A 74 1.26 -0.33 28.41
C ARG A 74 2.63 -0.32 27.74
N ARG A 75 3.18 0.87 27.45
CA ARG A 75 4.54 0.99 26.89
C ARG A 75 5.59 0.62 27.92
N GLU A 76 5.37 1.01 29.18
CA GLU A 76 6.23 0.62 30.31
C GLU A 76 6.19 -0.90 30.52
N ASP A 77 5.00 -1.50 30.60
CA ASP A 77 4.81 -2.96 30.71
C ASP A 77 5.51 -3.71 29.56
N PHE A 78 5.32 -3.26 28.32
CA PHE A 78 5.96 -3.84 27.15
C PHE A 78 7.49 -3.74 27.22
N THR A 79 8.01 -2.58 27.60
CA THR A 79 9.46 -2.34 27.69
C THR A 79 10.08 -3.18 28.81
N ALA A 80 9.42 -3.26 29.97
CA ALA A 80 9.86 -4.07 31.09
C ALA A 80 9.86 -5.58 30.76
N LEU A 81 8.85 -6.05 30.00
CA LEU A 81 8.75 -7.44 29.59
C LEU A 81 9.76 -7.83 28.49
N THR A 82 9.94 -6.95 27.50
CA THR A 82 10.68 -7.28 26.27
C THR A 82 12.11 -6.73 26.25
N GLY A 83 12.43 -5.78 27.12
CA GLY A 83 13.67 -5.00 27.09
C GLY A 83 13.79 -4.02 25.92
N SER A 84 12.75 -3.89 25.08
CA SER A 84 12.79 -3.09 23.85
C SER A 84 11.94 -1.83 23.97
N THR A 85 12.49 -0.72 23.47
CA THR A 85 11.78 0.56 23.29
C THR A 85 11.32 0.77 21.85
N SER A 86 11.42 -0.25 21.00
CA SER A 86 10.96 -0.21 19.60
C SER A 86 9.47 -0.52 19.51
N PHE A 87 8.68 0.47 19.11
CA PHE A 87 7.22 0.34 18.97
C PHE A 87 6.77 0.33 17.50
N PRO A 88 5.56 -0.19 17.21
CA PRO A 88 4.94 -0.10 15.88
C PRO A 88 4.71 1.35 15.41
N LEU A 89 4.85 1.57 14.11
CA LEU A 89 4.67 2.89 13.46
C LEU A 89 3.22 3.11 13.00
N PRO A 90 2.77 4.37 12.87
CA PRO A 90 1.42 4.68 12.40
C PRO A 90 1.25 4.34 10.91
N PHE A 91 0.16 3.65 10.58
CA PHE A 91 -0.19 3.28 9.20
C PHE A 91 -1.07 4.34 8.51
N CYS A 92 -0.70 4.75 7.29
CA CYS A 92 -1.47 5.68 6.46
C CYS A 92 -2.37 4.94 5.46
N GLY A 93 -3.69 5.00 5.67
CA GLY A 93 -4.66 4.26 4.84
C GLY A 93 -4.92 4.79 3.44
N HIS A 94 -4.44 5.99 3.12
CA HIS A 94 -4.56 6.58 1.78
C HIS A 94 -3.27 6.43 0.97
N ARG A 95 -2.12 6.18 1.62
CA ARG A 95 -0.80 6.07 1.00
C ARG A 95 -0.19 4.69 1.25
N TRP A 96 -0.85 3.66 0.72
CA TRP A 96 -0.50 2.25 1.00
C TRP A 96 0.97 1.89 0.73
N ILE A 97 1.50 2.31 -0.44
CA ILE A 97 2.87 2.01 -0.86
C ILE A 97 3.92 2.72 0.02
N GLU A 98 3.59 3.86 0.63
CA GLU A 98 4.50 4.60 1.51
C GLU A 98 4.65 3.93 2.88
N ASN A 99 3.83 2.92 3.21
CA ASN A 99 3.88 2.21 4.49
C ASN A 99 4.97 1.13 4.56
N VAL A 100 5.97 1.12 3.67
CA VAL A 100 7.10 0.17 3.75
C VAL A 100 7.79 0.22 5.11
N PRO A 101 8.16 1.39 5.68
CA PRO A 101 8.77 1.44 7.01
C PRO A 101 7.85 0.89 8.11
N VAL A 102 6.54 1.04 7.95
CA VAL A 102 5.53 0.52 8.90
C VAL A 102 5.52 -1.01 8.89
N ALA A 103 5.54 -1.61 7.70
CA ALA A 103 5.61 -3.06 7.54
C ALA A 103 6.94 -3.65 8.06
N GLU A 104 8.06 -3.01 7.74
CA GLU A 104 9.38 -3.41 8.24
C GLU A 104 9.41 -3.38 9.77
N ARG A 105 8.92 -2.29 10.38
CA ARG A 105 8.82 -2.19 11.84
C ARG A 105 7.89 -3.27 12.40
N ALA A 106 6.73 -3.51 11.78
CA ALA A 106 5.78 -4.51 12.23
C ALA A 106 6.41 -5.91 12.27
N ILE A 107 7.13 -6.30 11.20
CA ILE A 107 7.87 -7.56 11.14
C ILE A 107 8.95 -7.63 12.24
N GLN A 108 9.72 -6.55 12.41
CA GLN A 108 10.79 -6.49 13.39
C GLN A 108 10.27 -6.68 14.82
N VAL A 109 9.17 -6.03 15.19
CA VAL A 109 8.62 -6.08 16.56
C VAL A 109 7.65 -7.23 16.77
N TRP A 110 7.24 -7.96 15.73
CA TRP A 110 6.25 -9.02 15.82
C TRP A 110 6.54 -10.06 16.92
N PRO A 111 7.77 -10.62 17.06
CA PRO A 111 8.05 -11.58 18.12
C PRO A 111 7.89 -11.00 19.53
N LEU A 112 8.20 -9.71 19.71
CA LEU A 112 8.06 -9.00 20.99
C LEU A 112 6.58 -8.75 21.32
N ILE A 113 5.77 -8.45 20.30
CA ILE A 113 4.32 -8.31 20.43
C ILE A 113 3.69 -9.64 20.83
N MET A 114 4.11 -10.77 20.22
CA MET A 114 3.63 -12.10 20.60
C MET A 114 3.95 -12.41 22.07
N LEU A 115 5.19 -12.11 22.50
CA LEU A 115 5.58 -12.26 23.91
C LEU A 115 4.68 -11.44 24.85
N TYR A 116 4.35 -10.20 24.48
CA TYR A 116 3.41 -9.35 25.22
C TYR A 116 2.00 -9.93 25.27
N VAL A 117 1.44 -10.36 24.13
CA VAL A 117 0.11 -10.98 24.05
C VAL A 117 0.05 -12.25 24.93
N ASP A 118 1.07 -13.09 24.89
CA ASP A 118 1.17 -14.30 25.71
C ASP A 118 1.24 -13.98 27.21
N ALA A 119 1.95 -12.92 27.59
CA ALA A 119 2.02 -12.45 28.98
C ALA A 119 0.67 -11.92 29.47
N VAL A 120 -0.10 -11.24 28.61
CA VAL A 120 -1.47 -10.80 28.93
C VAL A 120 -2.43 -12.00 29.06
N LYS A 121 -2.34 -13.00 28.15
CA LYS A 121 -3.16 -14.23 28.19
C LYS A 121 -2.91 -15.05 29.46
N LYS A 122 -1.65 -15.15 29.90
CA LYS A 122 -1.28 -15.77 31.18
C LYS A 122 -1.65 -14.80 32.31
N LYS A 123 -2.94 -14.76 32.67
CA LYS A 123 -3.69 -13.85 33.59
C LYS A 123 -3.10 -13.50 34.98
N LYS A 124 -1.79 -13.33 35.14
CA LYS A 124 -1.10 -12.90 36.36
C LYS A 124 0.11 -12.00 36.10
N LYS A 125 0.55 -11.87 34.84
CA LYS A 125 1.74 -11.08 34.50
C LYS A 125 1.43 -9.65 34.09
N LEU A 126 0.36 -9.44 33.31
CA LEU A 126 -0.03 -8.12 32.81
C LEU A 126 -1.55 -7.95 32.77
N PRO A 127 -2.06 -6.72 32.92
CA PRO A 127 -3.49 -6.43 32.78
C PRO A 127 -3.94 -6.62 31.32
N ASN A 128 -5.19 -7.09 31.12
CA ASN A 128 -5.78 -7.16 29.79
C ASN A 128 -6.19 -5.76 29.32
N PRO A 129 -5.70 -5.28 28.16
CA PRO A 129 -6.11 -4.00 27.59
C PRO A 129 -7.61 -3.89 27.27
N SER A 130 -8.30 -5.00 26.98
CA SER A 130 -9.72 -5.04 26.58
C SER A 130 -10.06 -4.01 25.48
N THR A 131 -9.22 -3.93 24.44
CA THR A 131 -9.39 -3.00 23.33
C THR A 131 -9.50 -3.75 22.01
N ALA A 132 -10.27 -3.21 21.06
CA ALA A 132 -10.39 -3.77 19.71
C ALA A 132 -9.04 -3.96 19.00
N SER A 133 -8.04 -3.11 19.31
CA SER A 133 -6.67 -3.26 18.81
C SER A 133 -5.99 -4.51 19.36
N PHE A 134 -6.16 -4.79 20.66
CA PHE A 134 -5.63 -6.01 21.26
C PHE A 134 -6.31 -7.25 20.66
N ASP A 135 -7.64 -7.23 20.52
CA ASP A 135 -8.40 -8.35 19.94
C ASP A 135 -7.97 -8.65 18.50
N THR A 136 -7.75 -7.60 17.69
CA THR A 136 -7.24 -7.73 16.31
C THR A 136 -5.85 -8.39 16.28
N ILE A 137 -4.96 -8.01 17.19
CA ILE A 137 -3.61 -8.58 17.27
C ILE A 137 -3.67 -10.02 17.78
N GLU A 138 -4.57 -10.32 18.71
CA GLU A 138 -4.78 -11.67 19.23
C GLU A 138 -5.29 -12.62 18.15
N GLU A 139 -6.26 -12.18 17.33
CA GLU A 139 -6.75 -12.93 16.17
C GLU A 139 -5.64 -13.15 15.15
N ALA A 140 -4.87 -12.12 14.84
CA ALA A 140 -3.73 -12.20 13.93
C ALA A 140 -2.61 -13.13 14.47
N HIS A 141 -2.43 -13.18 15.79
CA HIS A 141 -1.48 -14.09 16.43
C HIS A 141 -1.91 -15.56 16.30
N ALA A 142 -3.21 -15.84 16.23
CA ALA A 142 -3.73 -17.18 16.01
C ALA A 142 -3.56 -17.67 14.56
N ASP A 143 -3.29 -16.77 13.61
CA ASP A 143 -3.04 -17.12 12.21
C ASP A 143 -1.57 -17.55 12.00
N PRO A 144 -1.31 -18.85 11.72
CA PRO A 144 0.05 -19.34 11.52
C PRO A 144 0.76 -18.73 10.30
N LEU A 145 0.01 -18.14 9.36
CA LEU A 145 0.54 -17.52 8.16
C LEU A 145 0.75 -16.01 8.30
N MET A 146 0.50 -15.41 9.47
CA MET A 146 0.51 -13.96 9.62
C MET A 146 1.86 -13.32 9.26
N ILE A 147 2.96 -13.92 9.73
CA ILE A 147 4.31 -13.44 9.36
C ILE A 147 4.56 -13.57 7.86
N ALA A 148 4.12 -14.67 7.23
CA ALA A 148 4.24 -14.84 5.79
C ALA A 148 3.45 -13.77 5.02
N LYS A 149 2.23 -13.44 5.49
CA LYS A 149 1.40 -12.37 4.92
C LYS A 149 2.07 -10.99 5.04
N LEU A 150 2.66 -10.67 6.20
CA LEU A 150 3.41 -9.44 6.43
C LEU A 150 4.65 -9.34 5.53
N GLN A 151 5.43 -10.42 5.42
CA GLN A 151 6.61 -10.48 4.56
C GLN A 151 6.23 -10.33 3.09
N PHE A 152 5.15 -10.97 2.67
CA PHE A 152 4.62 -10.84 1.32
C PHE A 152 4.15 -9.40 1.05
N PHE A 153 3.42 -8.79 1.98
CA PHE A 153 3.04 -7.38 1.90
C PHE A 153 4.25 -6.46 1.75
N LEU A 154 5.30 -6.70 2.53
CA LEU A 154 6.55 -5.94 2.46
C LEU A 154 7.25 -6.11 1.10
N ALA A 155 7.37 -7.35 0.60
CA ALA A 155 8.01 -7.63 -0.68
C ALA A 155 7.31 -6.92 -1.84
N ILE A 156 5.97 -6.99 -1.88
CA ILE A 156 5.18 -6.29 -2.88
C ILE A 156 5.31 -4.77 -2.71
N SER A 157 5.17 -4.24 -1.48
CA SER A 157 5.23 -2.79 -1.25
C SER A 157 6.57 -2.19 -1.65
N ARG A 158 7.69 -2.86 -1.33
CA ARG A 158 9.05 -2.45 -1.76
C ARG A 158 9.20 -2.39 -3.29
N THR A 159 8.57 -3.34 -3.98
CA THR A 159 8.58 -3.38 -5.45
C THR A 159 7.90 -2.14 -6.03
N PHE A 160 6.80 -1.69 -5.41
CA PHE A 160 6.13 -0.44 -5.78
C PHE A 160 6.89 0.83 -5.35
N SER A 161 7.70 0.80 -4.28
CA SER A 161 8.42 1.99 -3.80
C SER A 161 9.42 2.55 -4.82
N ILE A 162 10.17 1.68 -5.52
CA ILE A 162 11.10 2.12 -6.57
C ILE A 162 10.34 2.84 -7.69
N PHE A 163 9.18 2.29 -8.08
CA PHE A 163 8.32 2.93 -9.06
C PHE A 163 7.83 4.30 -8.54
N LEU A 164 7.37 4.40 -7.29
CA LEU A 164 6.96 5.70 -6.74
C LEU A 164 8.06 6.75 -6.76
N THR A 165 9.28 6.41 -6.33
CA THR A 165 10.39 7.36 -6.30
C THR A 165 10.71 7.91 -7.69
N ASN A 166 10.58 7.09 -8.73
CA ASN A 166 10.83 7.51 -10.12
C ASN A 166 9.70 8.38 -10.70
N TYR A 167 8.47 8.25 -10.19
CA TYR A 167 7.27 8.92 -10.73
C TYR A 167 6.69 10.01 -9.82
N GLN A 168 7.23 10.19 -8.62
CA GLN A 168 6.98 11.34 -7.73
C GLN A 168 8.06 12.41 -7.96
N THR A 169 8.13 12.93 -9.17
CA THR A 169 9.11 13.93 -9.59
C THR A 169 8.47 14.95 -10.53
N ASP A 170 9.05 16.15 -10.59
CA ASP A 170 8.63 17.21 -11.50
C ASP A 170 9.14 16.98 -12.94
N GLU A 171 10.04 16.01 -13.13
CA GLU A 171 10.55 15.62 -14.43
C GLU A 171 9.45 15.01 -15.32
N PRO A 172 9.47 15.21 -16.66
CA PRO A 172 8.46 14.70 -17.58
C PRO A 172 8.65 13.20 -17.84
N VAL A 173 8.49 12.37 -16.81
CA VAL A 173 8.71 10.92 -16.83
C VAL A 173 7.52 10.11 -17.38
N LEU A 174 6.37 10.77 -17.60
CA LEU A 174 5.14 10.13 -18.09
C LEU A 174 5.31 9.25 -19.35
N PRO A 175 6.14 9.61 -20.36
CA PRO A 175 6.36 8.76 -21.53
C PRO A 175 6.91 7.37 -21.21
N PHE A 176 7.58 7.19 -20.06
CA PHE A 176 8.15 5.92 -19.62
C PHE A 176 7.16 5.08 -18.79
N PHE A 177 6.07 5.70 -18.31
CA PHE A 177 5.14 5.12 -17.34
C PHE A 177 4.60 3.76 -17.77
N GLY A 178 4.12 3.62 -19.01
CA GLY A 178 3.57 2.36 -19.50
C GLY A 178 4.59 1.22 -19.57
N LYS A 179 5.83 1.52 -19.98
CA LYS A 179 6.91 0.53 -20.06
C LYS A 179 7.30 0.05 -18.67
N ASP A 180 7.59 0.99 -17.76
CA ASP A 180 8.06 0.67 -16.41
C ASP A 180 6.99 -0.06 -15.60
N LEU A 181 5.72 0.25 -15.86
CA LEU A 181 4.59 -0.42 -15.24
C LEU A 181 4.42 -1.86 -15.73
N ASN A 182 4.69 -2.13 -17.00
CA ASN A 182 4.72 -3.50 -17.51
C ASN A 182 5.84 -4.31 -16.84
N GLU A 183 7.03 -3.72 -16.68
CA GLU A 183 8.13 -4.36 -15.94
C GLU A 183 7.77 -4.60 -14.47
N LEU A 184 7.14 -3.62 -13.82
CA LEU A 184 6.64 -3.75 -12.45
C LEU A 184 5.67 -4.94 -12.31
N LEU A 185 4.74 -5.08 -13.25
CA LEU A 185 3.78 -6.20 -13.28
C LEU A 185 4.48 -7.55 -13.45
N LYS A 186 5.50 -7.66 -14.30
CA LYS A 186 6.29 -8.89 -14.45
C LYS A 186 6.98 -9.29 -13.14
N VAL A 187 7.53 -8.32 -12.42
CA VAL A 187 8.17 -8.57 -11.11
C VAL A 187 7.14 -9.07 -10.10
N ILE A 188 5.98 -8.43 -10.02
CA ILE A 188 4.89 -8.83 -9.11
C ILE A 188 4.42 -10.27 -9.38
N VAL A 189 4.23 -10.63 -10.65
CA VAL A 189 3.88 -12.00 -11.06
C VAL A 189 4.98 -12.98 -10.66
N THR A 190 6.25 -12.62 -10.86
CA THR A 190 7.40 -13.46 -10.49
C THR A 190 7.49 -13.70 -8.98
N ILE A 191 7.22 -12.68 -8.16
CA ILE A 191 7.14 -12.82 -6.69
C ILE A 191 6.03 -13.82 -6.34
N GLY A 192 4.85 -13.68 -6.95
CA GLY A 192 3.71 -14.58 -6.75
C GLY A 192 3.99 -16.03 -7.13
N LEU A 193 4.67 -16.24 -8.25
CA LEU A 193 5.07 -17.57 -8.71
C LEU A 193 6.14 -18.15 -7.79
N SER A 194 7.16 -17.38 -7.41
CA SER A 194 8.26 -17.86 -6.55
C SER A 194 7.79 -18.34 -5.17
N SER A 195 6.65 -17.84 -4.69
CA SER A 195 5.98 -18.33 -3.48
C SER A 195 5.24 -19.68 -3.63
N HIS A 196 5.73 -20.58 -4.50
CA HIS A 196 5.19 -21.93 -4.74
C HIS A 196 4.83 -22.64 -3.42
N GLY A 197 3.53 -22.81 -3.15
CA GLY A 197 3.00 -23.53 -2.00
C GLY A 197 1.80 -22.91 -1.29
N CYS A 198 1.48 -21.62 -1.51
CA CYS A 198 0.38 -20.95 -0.81
C CYS A 198 -0.64 -20.33 -1.78
N VAL A 199 -1.78 -21.02 -1.98
CA VAL A 199 -2.92 -20.57 -2.82
C VAL A 199 -3.41 -19.16 -2.45
N VAL A 200 -3.26 -18.78 -1.18
CA VAL A 200 -3.67 -17.47 -0.64
C VAL A 200 -2.84 -16.32 -1.24
N LEU A 201 -1.54 -16.52 -1.45
CA LEU A 201 -0.64 -15.50 -2.00
C LEU A 201 -0.96 -15.22 -3.48
N HIS A 202 -1.31 -16.27 -4.23
CA HIS A 202 -1.69 -16.18 -5.64
C HIS A 202 -2.97 -15.34 -5.88
N ASN A 203 -3.97 -15.42 -4.98
CA ASN A 203 -5.19 -14.62 -5.09
C ASN A 203 -4.94 -13.12 -4.87
N SER A 204 -4.05 -12.76 -3.93
CA SER A 204 -3.65 -11.36 -3.74
C SER A 204 -2.91 -10.80 -4.94
N VAL A 205 -2.01 -11.57 -5.55
CA VAL A 205 -1.31 -11.17 -6.79
C VAL A 205 -2.30 -10.94 -7.93
N LYS A 206 -3.23 -11.86 -8.14
CA LYS A 206 -4.29 -11.70 -9.15
C LYS A 206 -5.15 -10.47 -8.90
N SER A 207 -5.52 -10.19 -7.64
CA SER A 207 -6.31 -9.00 -7.30
C SER A 207 -5.55 -7.71 -7.59
N ILE A 208 -4.26 -7.64 -7.25
CA ILE A 208 -3.39 -6.50 -7.59
C ILE A 208 -3.29 -6.35 -9.11
N GLN A 209 -3.00 -7.43 -9.83
CA GLN A 209 -2.87 -7.42 -11.27
C GLN A 209 -4.18 -7.00 -11.95
N CYS A 210 -5.33 -7.54 -11.55
CA CYS A 210 -6.64 -7.14 -12.06
C CYS A 210 -6.94 -5.66 -11.75
N ALA A 211 -6.66 -5.19 -10.54
CA ALA A 211 -6.92 -3.80 -10.17
C ALA A 211 -6.01 -2.81 -10.92
N VAL A 212 -4.73 -3.18 -11.15
CA VAL A 212 -3.79 -2.40 -11.96
C VAL A 212 -4.24 -2.42 -13.43
N LEU A 213 -4.46 -3.59 -14.03
CA LEU A 213 -4.84 -3.73 -15.44
C LEU A 213 -6.20 -3.13 -15.78
N HIS A 214 -7.22 -3.30 -14.93
CA HIS A 214 -8.55 -2.74 -15.17
C HIS A 214 -8.53 -1.20 -15.13
N LYS A 215 -7.81 -0.60 -14.17
CA LYS A 215 -7.72 0.86 -14.08
C LYS A 215 -6.79 1.48 -15.12
N LEU A 216 -5.74 0.77 -15.55
CA LEU A 216 -4.88 1.20 -16.64
C LEU A 216 -5.52 1.01 -18.01
N GLY A 217 -6.27 -0.07 -18.22
CA GLY A 217 -7.08 -0.28 -19.42
C GLY A 217 -8.04 0.88 -19.64
N ASN A 218 -8.76 1.29 -18.58
CA ASN A 218 -9.64 2.46 -18.63
C ASN A 218 -8.90 3.81 -18.77
N SER A 219 -7.58 3.86 -18.48
CA SER A 219 -6.76 5.06 -18.67
C SER A 219 -6.03 5.09 -20.04
N LEU A 220 -5.89 3.92 -20.68
CA LEU A 220 -5.26 3.74 -22.00
C LEU A 220 -6.29 3.59 -23.13
N GLU A 221 -7.57 3.35 -22.81
CA GLU A 221 -8.70 3.52 -23.74
C GLU A 221 -8.99 5.00 -24.03
N ILE A 222 -7.95 5.79 -24.31
CA ILE A 222 -8.08 6.93 -25.21
C ILE A 222 -8.00 6.34 -26.63
N LYS A 223 -9.16 5.89 -27.11
CA LYS A 223 -9.53 5.72 -28.52
C LYS A 223 -8.38 5.33 -29.46
N HIS A 224 -8.15 4.03 -29.62
CA HIS A 224 -7.97 3.55 -30.99
C HIS A 224 -9.34 3.58 -31.65
N GLY A 225 -9.56 4.67 -32.39
CA GLY A 225 -10.79 4.92 -33.12
C GLY A 225 -11.09 3.82 -34.13
N CYS A 226 -12.39 3.61 -34.32
CA CYS A 226 -12.96 3.84 -35.63
C CYS A 226 -13.95 5.01 -35.51
#